data_AF-A0A6F9WWF8-F1
#
_entry.id   AF-A0A6F9WWF8-F1
#
_cell.length_a   1.000
_cell.length_b   1.000
_cell.length_c   1.000
_cell.angle_alpha   90.00
_cell.angle_beta   90.00
_cell.angle_gamma   90.00
#
_symmetry.space_group_name_H-M   'P 1'
#
loop_
_entity.id
_entity.type
_entity.pdbx_description
1 polymer ?
#
loop_
_entity_poly.entity_id
_entity_poly.type
_entity_poly.pdbx_seq_one_letter_code
_entity_poly.pdbx_strand_id
1 'polypeptide(L)'
;MIDSNSLSGAVLKRWVESRMGITPTFHKQPIRDANGEAYFNYSVDVMNGSACTSAIQSQLDLLFEYGQFELPRTYPGLKAIPLFRGTHDAEEYEIIEDLGNREQIVRMNNLVSFTCEEERAWEFGRTVWATSVPLSKIFFYSGLLPGSILRGESEYMIIGGEYRVRRLR
;
A
#
# COMPACT_ATOMS: atom_id res chain seq x y z
N MET A 1 -4.09 9.19 -6.60
CA MET A 1 -3.59 8.29 -5.55
C MET A 1 -4.69 8.13 -4.51
N ILE A 2 -4.99 6.92 -4.05
CA ILE A 2 -6.00 6.71 -3.02
C ILE A 2 -5.60 7.43 -1.73
N ASP A 3 -6.50 8.23 -1.16
CA ASP A 3 -6.30 8.80 0.17
C ASP A 3 -6.38 7.70 1.24
N SER A 4 -5.22 7.26 1.73
CA SER A 4 -5.11 6.21 2.76
C SER A 4 -5.70 6.61 4.12
N ASN A 5 -6.01 7.89 4.34
CA ASN A 5 -6.65 8.41 5.55
C ASN A 5 -8.18 8.59 5.39
N SER A 6 -8.73 8.27 4.21
CA SER A 6 -10.17 8.22 3.99
C SER A 6 -10.82 7.00 4.65
N LEU A 7 -12.17 6.98 4.71
CA LEU A 7 -12.94 5.82 5.14
C LEU A 7 -12.62 4.58 4.30
N SER A 8 -12.51 4.73 2.98
CA SER A 8 -12.13 3.64 2.07
C SER A 8 -10.72 3.13 2.38
N GLY A 9 -9.78 4.05 2.66
CA GLY A 9 -8.43 3.70 3.11
C GLY A 9 -8.45 2.91 4.43
N ALA A 10 -9.31 3.28 5.38
CA ALA A 10 -9.47 2.56 6.65
C ALA A 10 -9.92 1.10 6.42
N VAL A 11 -10.94 0.91 5.58
CA VAL A 11 -11.49 -0.42 5.25
C VAL A 11 -10.45 -1.32 4.57
N LEU A 12 -9.65 -0.77 3.66
CA LEU A 12 -8.57 -1.51 2.99
C LEU A 12 -7.44 -1.89 3.95
N LYS A 13 -7.03 -0.96 4.83
CA LYS A 13 -6.07 -1.26 5.91
C LYS A 13 -6.59 -2.38 6.82
N ARG A 14 -7.90 -2.41 7.07
CA ARG A 14 -8.55 -3.44 7.90
C ARG A 14 -8.51 -4.80 7.22
N TRP A 15 -8.71 -4.83 5.91
CA TRP A 15 -8.59 -6.05 5.14
C TRP A 15 -7.18 -6.65 5.28
N VAL A 16 -6.14 -5.82 5.11
CA VAL A 16 -4.75 -6.26 5.29
C VAL A 16 -4.50 -6.76 6.71
N GLU A 17 -4.92 -6.01 7.72
CA GLU A 17 -4.79 -6.42 9.12
C GLU A 17 -5.46 -7.78 9.38
N SER A 18 -6.68 -7.97 8.85
CA SER A 18 -7.45 -9.19 9.08
C SER A 18 -6.92 -10.42 8.34
N ARG A 19 -6.41 -10.27 7.11
CA ARG A 19 -6.00 -11.41 6.25
C ARG A 19 -4.52 -11.71 6.38
N MET A 20 -3.70 -10.70 6.60
CA MET A 20 -2.23 -10.81 6.63
C MET A 20 -1.66 -10.67 8.05
N GLY A 21 -2.46 -10.22 9.03
CA GLY A 21 -2.01 -10.02 10.41
C GLY A 21 -1.10 -8.79 10.59
N ILE A 22 -1.07 -7.87 9.63
CA ILE A 22 -0.21 -6.69 9.67
C ILE A 22 -1.03 -5.48 10.13
N THR A 23 -0.81 -5.03 11.36
CA THR A 23 -1.48 -3.85 11.94
C THR A 23 -1.06 -2.57 11.21
N PRO A 24 -1.97 -1.61 10.95
CA PRO A 24 -1.60 -0.32 10.40
C PRO A 24 -0.74 0.48 11.39
N THR A 25 0.30 1.14 10.90
CA THR A 25 1.15 2.03 11.70
C THR A 25 0.65 3.48 11.68
N PHE A 26 -0.29 3.81 10.78
CA PHE A 26 -0.83 5.17 10.64
C PHE A 26 -2.23 5.21 10.05
N HIS A 27 -3.12 6.01 10.63
CA HIS A 27 -4.38 6.43 9.99
C HIS A 27 -4.85 7.75 10.64
N LYS A 28 -4.73 8.86 9.90
CA LYS A 28 -4.87 10.26 10.37
C LYS A 28 -3.88 10.68 11.47
N GLN A 29 -3.42 9.73 12.28
CA GLN A 29 -2.41 9.86 13.32
C GLN A 29 -1.63 8.53 13.46
N PRO A 30 -0.42 8.55 14.07
CA PRO A 30 0.37 7.35 14.30
C PRO A 30 -0.35 6.35 15.21
N ILE A 31 -0.33 5.08 14.84
CA ILE A 31 -0.89 3.96 15.61
C ILE A 31 0.28 3.14 16.15
N ARG A 32 0.51 3.22 17.47
CA ARG A 32 1.59 2.50 18.17
C ARG A 32 1.10 1.33 19.00
N ASP A 33 -0.17 1.36 19.39
CA ASP A 33 -0.81 0.36 20.25
C ASP A 33 -2.24 0.12 19.76
N ALA A 34 -2.62 -1.16 19.67
CA ALA A 34 -3.95 -1.60 19.30
C ALA A 34 -5.01 -1.25 20.36
N ASN A 35 -4.60 -0.98 21.60
CA ASN A 35 -5.50 -0.52 22.67
C ASN A 35 -5.53 1.00 22.82
N GLY A 36 -4.78 1.73 21.98
CA GLY A 36 -4.69 3.19 22.05
C GLY A 36 -5.87 3.90 21.37
N GLU A 37 -6.04 5.17 21.73
CA GLU A 37 -7.06 6.06 21.13
C GLU A 37 -6.93 6.15 19.60
N ALA A 38 -5.69 6.12 19.08
CA ALA A 38 -5.44 6.13 17.65
C ALA A 38 -6.04 4.92 16.93
N TYR A 39 -5.92 3.73 17.51
CA TYR A 39 -6.52 2.51 16.96
C TYR A 39 -8.05 2.54 17.09
N PHE A 40 -8.58 3.07 18.20
CA PHE A 40 -10.01 3.24 18.38
C PHE A 40 -10.62 4.14 17.29
N ASN A 41 -10.03 5.32 17.05
CA ASN A 41 -10.50 6.24 16.01
C ASN A 41 -10.42 5.63 14.61
N TYR A 42 -9.33 4.91 14.33
CA TYR A 42 -9.22 4.12 13.10
C TYR A 42 -10.34 3.07 12.98
N SER A 43 -10.67 2.36 14.06
CA SER A 43 -11.73 1.35 14.07
C SER A 43 -13.12 1.96 13.84
N VAL A 44 -13.37 3.18 14.33
CA VAL A 44 -14.60 3.93 14.04
C VAL A 44 -14.72 4.22 12.54
N ASP A 45 -13.65 4.67 11.89
CA ASP A 45 -13.64 4.91 10.44
C ASP A 45 -13.79 3.61 9.63
N VAL A 46 -13.22 2.50 10.10
CA VAL A 46 -13.46 1.16 9.54
C VAL A 46 -14.94 0.80 9.59
N MET A 47 -15.60 1.02 10.73
CA MET A 47 -17.03 0.73 10.89
C MET A 47 -17.88 1.60 9.95
N ASN A 48 -17.60 2.90 9.91
CA ASN A 48 -18.31 3.84 9.05
C ASN A 48 -18.14 3.50 7.56
N GLY A 49 -16.91 3.21 7.11
CA GLY A 49 -16.65 2.81 5.73
C GLY A 49 -17.25 1.44 5.38
N SER A 50 -17.25 0.50 6.32
CA SER A 50 -17.84 -0.84 6.10
C SER A 50 -19.36 -0.79 6.04
N ALA A 51 -20.01 0.18 6.68
CA ALA A 51 -21.46 0.35 6.64
C ALA A 51 -21.97 0.79 5.26
N CYS A 52 -21.10 1.33 4.39
CA CYS A 52 -21.47 1.78 3.05
C CYS A 52 -21.79 0.64 2.07
N THR A 53 -21.37 -0.60 2.34
CA THR A 53 -21.62 -1.75 1.46
C THR A 53 -21.57 -3.07 2.20
N SER A 54 -22.49 -3.97 1.88
CA SER A 54 -22.58 -5.27 2.56
C SER A 54 -21.40 -6.17 2.16
N ALA A 55 -20.86 -6.89 3.15
CA ALA A 55 -19.79 -7.87 2.93
C ALA A 55 -18.54 -7.32 2.21
N ILE A 56 -18.18 -6.05 2.43
CA ILE A 56 -17.02 -5.41 1.77
C ILE A 56 -15.74 -6.24 1.88
N GLN A 57 -15.48 -6.86 3.02
CA GLN A 57 -14.29 -7.68 3.24
C GLN A 57 -14.25 -8.89 2.29
N SER A 58 -15.38 -9.57 2.06
CA SER A 58 -15.48 -10.67 1.09
C SER A 58 -15.37 -10.19 -0.36
N GLN A 59 -15.89 -8.99 -0.67
CA GLN A 59 -15.69 -8.39 -2.00
C GLN A 59 -14.21 -8.08 -2.26
N LEU A 60 -13.49 -7.60 -1.25
CA LEU A 60 -12.04 -7.37 -1.32
C LEU A 60 -11.25 -8.68 -1.41
N ASP A 61 -11.69 -9.75 -0.75
CA ASP A 61 -11.10 -11.09 -0.92
C ASP A 61 -11.17 -11.54 -2.39
N LEU A 62 -12.34 -11.41 -3.03
CA LEU A 62 -12.52 -11.74 -4.45
C LEU A 62 -11.68 -10.86 -5.38
N LEU A 63 -11.60 -9.55 -5.09
CA LEU A 63 -10.77 -8.63 -5.86
C LEU A 63 -9.29 -9.00 -5.78
N PHE A 64 -8.82 -9.30 -4.57
CA PHE A 64 -7.44 -9.73 -4.35
C PHE A 64 -7.16 -11.05 -5.08
N GLU A 65 -8.02 -12.05 -4.93
CA GLU A 65 -7.87 -13.36 -5.60
C GLU A 65 -7.83 -13.21 -7.12
N TYR A 66 -8.72 -12.39 -7.69
CA TYR A 66 -8.70 -12.09 -9.12
C TYR A 66 -7.41 -11.39 -9.55
N GLY A 67 -6.93 -10.42 -8.76
CA GLY A 67 -5.63 -9.78 -8.99
C GLY A 67 -4.48 -10.79 -8.98
N GLN A 68 -4.45 -11.70 -8.00
CA GLN A 68 -3.45 -12.75 -7.91
C GLN A 68 -3.51 -13.76 -9.06
N PHE A 69 -4.69 -13.97 -9.64
CA PHE A 69 -4.86 -14.75 -10.85
C PHE A 69 -4.33 -14.03 -12.10
N GLU A 70 -4.54 -12.72 -12.24
CA GLU A 70 -4.12 -11.95 -13.41
C GLU A 70 -2.63 -11.56 -13.41
N LEU A 71 -2.04 -11.34 -12.23
CA LEU A 71 -0.65 -10.88 -12.11
C LEU A 71 0.39 -11.79 -12.81
N PRO A 72 0.35 -13.14 -12.66
CA PRO A 72 1.26 -14.02 -13.39
C PRO A 72 1.07 -14.02 -14.91
N ARG A 73 -0.12 -13.64 -15.39
CA ARG A 73 -0.43 -13.50 -16.83
C ARG A 73 0.09 -12.17 -17.37
N THR A 74 -0.03 -11.11 -16.58
CA THR A 74 0.49 -9.78 -16.89
C THR A 74 2.02 -9.75 -16.84
N TYR A 75 2.61 -10.51 -15.91
CA TYR A 75 4.06 -10.59 -15.68
C TYR A 75 4.59 -12.03 -15.74
N PRO A 76 4.58 -12.68 -16.91
CA PRO A 76 5.00 -14.08 -17.04
C PRO A 76 6.45 -14.29 -16.56
N GLY A 77 6.64 -15.26 -15.66
CA GLY A 77 7.96 -15.66 -15.15
C GLY A 77 8.57 -14.73 -14.10
N LEU A 78 7.93 -13.60 -13.79
CA LEU A 78 8.40 -12.69 -12.73
C LEU A 78 7.75 -13.05 -11.39
N LYS A 79 8.54 -12.95 -10.31
CA LYS A 79 8.05 -13.09 -8.92
C LYS A 79 7.86 -11.74 -8.24
N ALA A 80 8.50 -10.71 -8.75
CA ALA A 80 8.46 -9.35 -8.24
C ALA A 80 8.65 -8.37 -9.39
N ILE A 81 8.13 -7.16 -9.24
CA ILE A 81 8.24 -6.08 -10.21
C ILE A 81 8.88 -4.83 -9.57
N PRO A 82 9.67 -4.05 -10.32
CA PRO A 82 10.19 -2.78 -9.84
C PRO A 82 9.05 -1.76 -9.74
N LEU A 83 8.92 -1.12 -8.59
CA LEU A 83 7.96 -0.05 -8.35
C LEU A 83 8.63 1.11 -7.62
N PHE A 84 8.04 2.29 -7.78
CA PHE A 84 8.54 3.56 -7.27
C PHE A 84 7.52 4.22 -6.35
N ARG A 85 8.01 4.89 -5.31
CA ARG A 85 7.19 5.69 -4.41
C ARG A 85 7.86 7.03 -4.15
N GLY A 86 7.16 8.10 -4.50
CA GLY A 86 7.48 9.44 -4.05
C GLY A 86 7.03 9.64 -2.61
N THR A 87 7.87 10.28 -1.81
CA THR A 87 7.51 10.70 -0.47
C THR A 87 8.06 12.08 -0.14
N HIS A 88 7.24 12.90 0.50
CA HIS A 88 7.64 14.21 0.99
C HIS A 88 8.44 14.09 2.30
N ASP A 89 8.00 13.19 3.20
CA ASP A 89 8.52 13.06 4.55
C ASP A 89 9.18 11.69 4.75
N ALA A 90 10.28 11.45 4.02
CA ALA A 90 11.05 10.20 4.12
C ALA A 90 11.54 9.89 5.55
N GLU A 91 11.70 10.94 6.35
CA GLU A 91 12.17 10.91 7.75
C GLU A 91 11.09 10.44 8.73
N GLU A 92 9.81 10.50 8.35
CA GLU A 92 8.70 10.02 9.19
C GLU A 92 8.58 8.49 9.19
N TYR A 93 9.21 7.82 8.22
CA TYR A 93 9.19 6.36 8.17
C TYR A 93 10.20 5.78 9.16
N GLU A 94 9.78 4.71 9.83
CA GLU A 94 10.66 3.94 10.70
C GLU A 94 11.70 3.20 9.86
N ILE A 95 12.98 3.58 10.02
CA ILE A 95 14.12 2.87 9.45
C ILE A 95 14.48 1.71 10.38
N ILE A 96 14.30 0.49 9.88
CA ILE A 96 14.63 -0.74 10.61
C ILE A 96 16.12 -1.02 10.52
N GLU A 97 16.70 -0.83 9.34
CA GLU A 97 18.12 -1.06 9.08
C GLU A 97 18.62 -0.14 7.97
N ASP A 98 19.77 0.50 8.17
CA ASP A 98 20.49 1.22 7.12
C ASP A 98 21.56 0.27 6.53
N LEU A 99 21.40 -0.10 5.27
CA LEU A 99 22.30 -1.02 4.57
C LEU A 99 23.47 -0.29 3.90
N GLY A 100 23.53 1.04 4.00
CA GLY A 100 24.49 1.87 3.29
C GLY A 100 24.19 1.93 1.78
N ASN A 101 25.00 2.68 1.03
CA ASN A 101 24.83 2.87 -0.41
C ASN A 101 23.41 3.33 -0.84
N ARG A 102 22.71 4.04 0.05
CA ARG A 102 21.33 4.55 -0.14
C ARG A 102 20.27 3.44 -0.21
N GLU A 103 20.61 2.29 0.34
CA GLU A 103 19.67 1.23 0.59
C GLU A 103 19.34 1.16 2.07
N GLN A 104 18.07 0.98 2.37
CA GLN A 104 17.56 0.95 3.72
C GLN A 104 16.35 0.01 3.77
N ILE A 105 16.15 -0.63 4.92
CA ILE A 105 14.93 -1.36 5.23
C ILE A 105 14.01 -0.42 5.99
N VAL A 106 12.86 -0.13 5.39
CA VAL A 106 11.88 0.81 5.92
C VAL A 106 10.61 0.06 6.26
N ARG A 107 10.03 0.34 7.42
CA ARG A 107 8.69 -0.12 7.75
C ARG A 107 7.67 0.86 7.20
N MET A 108 6.90 0.40 6.22
CA MET A 108 5.77 1.11 5.66
C MET A 108 4.49 0.71 6.38
N ASN A 109 3.49 1.60 6.31
CA ASN A 109 2.15 1.27 6.77
C ASN A 109 1.61 0.03 6.06
N ASN A 110 0.66 -0.69 6.66
CA ASN A 110 0.20 -1.99 6.16
C ASN A 110 -0.46 -1.94 4.76
N LEU A 111 -0.86 -0.75 4.30
CA LEU A 111 -1.32 -0.49 2.96
C LEU A 111 -0.62 0.75 2.41
N VAL A 112 -0.04 0.63 1.23
CA VAL A 112 0.81 1.66 0.64
C VAL A 112 0.67 1.69 -0.88
N SER A 113 0.62 2.89 -1.46
CA SER A 113 0.58 3.08 -2.91
C SER A 113 1.97 3.25 -3.52
N PHE A 114 2.16 2.66 -4.69
CA PHE A 114 3.34 2.77 -5.53
C PHE A 114 2.91 3.08 -6.97
N THR A 115 3.86 3.44 -7.81
CA THR A 115 3.69 3.58 -9.25
C THR A 115 4.74 2.77 -10.00
N CYS A 116 4.43 2.30 -11.21
CA CYS A 116 5.43 1.70 -12.09
C CYS A 116 6.23 2.72 -12.89
N GLU A 117 5.91 4.02 -12.78
CA GLU A 117 6.55 5.10 -13.53
C GLU A 117 7.41 5.96 -12.59
N GLU A 118 8.72 6.03 -12.86
CA GLU A 118 9.65 6.82 -12.03
C GLU A 118 9.33 8.31 -12.07
N GLU A 119 9.08 8.89 -13.25
CA GLU A 119 8.78 10.32 -13.43
C GLU A 119 7.59 10.76 -12.57
N ARG A 120 6.60 9.89 -12.43
CA ARG A 120 5.43 10.15 -11.61
C ARG A 120 5.73 10.11 -10.14
N ALA A 121 6.61 9.22 -9.70
CA ALA A 121 7.04 9.22 -8.31
C ALA A 121 7.68 10.55 -7.90
N TRP A 122 8.35 11.25 -8.81
CA TRP A 122 8.90 12.59 -8.56
C TRP A 122 7.82 13.67 -8.39
N GLU A 123 6.63 13.50 -8.96
CA GLU A 123 5.49 14.40 -8.73
C GLU A 123 5.00 14.35 -7.28
N PHE A 124 5.23 13.23 -6.59
CA PHE A 124 4.70 12.95 -5.24
C PHE A 124 5.71 13.15 -4.11
N GLY A 125 6.89 13.70 -4.36
CA GLY A 125 7.81 14.02 -3.28
C GLY A 125 9.22 14.44 -3.70
N ARG A 126 9.97 14.96 -2.72
CA ARG A 126 11.39 15.31 -2.89
C ARG A 126 12.32 14.10 -2.91
N THR A 127 11.83 12.96 -2.41
CA THR A 127 12.57 11.71 -2.38
C THR A 127 11.77 10.62 -3.06
N VAL A 128 12.41 9.91 -3.98
CA VAL A 128 11.85 8.71 -4.61
C VAL A 128 12.58 7.47 -4.13
N TRP A 129 11.80 6.47 -3.75
CA TRP A 129 12.28 5.13 -3.44
C TRP A 129 11.93 4.17 -4.56
N ALA A 130 12.92 3.40 -5.00
CA ALA A 130 12.74 2.23 -5.84
C ALA A 130 12.77 0.96 -4.98
N THR A 131 11.86 0.03 -5.24
CA THR A 131 11.81 -1.26 -4.56
C THR A 131 11.34 -2.36 -5.51
N SER A 132 11.66 -3.60 -5.20
CA SER A 132 11.15 -4.77 -5.92
C SER A 132 10.02 -5.37 -5.10
N VAL A 133 8.78 -5.24 -5.58
CA VAL A 133 7.60 -5.70 -4.86
C VAL A 133 7.19 -7.08 -5.35
N PRO A 134 7.11 -8.09 -4.47
CA PRO A 134 6.59 -9.41 -4.83
C PRO A 134 5.16 -9.32 -5.36
N LEU A 135 4.84 -10.09 -6.40
CA LEU A 135 3.48 -10.09 -6.97
C LEU A 135 2.42 -10.46 -5.93
N SER A 136 2.75 -11.36 -5.00
CA SER A 136 1.88 -11.76 -3.89
C SER A 136 1.55 -10.64 -2.90
N LYS A 137 2.33 -9.55 -2.89
CA LYS A 137 2.08 -8.37 -2.06
C LYS A 137 1.32 -7.28 -2.81
N ILE A 138 1.04 -7.44 -4.09
CA ILE A 138 0.19 -6.49 -4.83
C ILE A 138 -1.26 -6.77 -4.48
N PHE A 139 -1.91 -5.81 -3.82
CA PHE A 139 -3.32 -5.91 -3.48
C PHE A 139 -4.21 -5.62 -4.70
N PHE A 140 -3.94 -4.52 -5.40
CA PHE A 140 -4.69 -4.05 -6.56
C PHE A 140 -3.81 -3.15 -7.43
N TYR A 141 -4.08 -3.07 -8.73
CA TYR A 141 -3.41 -2.13 -9.64
C TYR A 141 -4.39 -1.56 -10.67
N SER A 142 -4.15 -0.32 -11.12
CA SER A 142 -5.08 0.41 -12.00
C SER A 142 -5.43 -0.32 -13.30
N GLY A 143 -4.53 -1.17 -13.81
CA GLY A 143 -4.74 -1.96 -15.02
C GLY A 143 -5.61 -3.20 -14.86
N LEU A 144 -6.01 -3.59 -13.63
CA LEU A 144 -6.69 -4.87 -13.39
C LEU A 144 -8.14 -4.90 -13.91
N LEU A 145 -8.89 -3.81 -13.76
CA LEU A 145 -10.32 -3.77 -14.13
C LEU A 145 -10.58 -2.90 -15.36
N PRO A 146 -11.40 -3.36 -16.33
CA PRO A 146 -11.76 -2.58 -17.49
C PRO A 146 -12.58 -1.36 -17.07
N GLY A 147 -12.05 -0.16 -17.33
CA GLY A 147 -12.73 1.09 -16.99
C GLY A 147 -12.41 1.64 -15.62
N SER A 148 -11.29 1.23 -15.00
CA SER A 148 -10.79 1.89 -13.80
C SER A 148 -10.70 3.41 -14.02
N ILE A 149 -11.33 4.17 -13.11
CA ILE A 149 -11.26 5.64 -13.07
C ILE A 149 -9.79 6.11 -12.92
N LEU A 150 -8.90 5.20 -12.52
CA LEU A 150 -7.47 5.39 -12.28
C LEU A 150 -6.58 5.04 -13.49
N ARG A 151 -7.12 4.91 -14.71
CA ARG A 151 -6.33 4.66 -15.95
C ARG A 151 -5.18 5.64 -16.13
N GLY A 152 -5.30 6.83 -15.58
CA GLY A 152 -4.28 7.87 -15.67
C GLY A 152 -3.19 7.78 -14.63
N GLU A 153 -3.21 6.89 -13.62
CA GLU A 153 -2.32 6.95 -12.44
C GLU A 153 -1.27 5.84 -12.31
N SER A 154 -1.34 4.78 -13.12
CA SER A 154 -0.40 3.64 -13.03
C SER A 154 -0.12 3.19 -11.59
N GLU A 155 -1.15 3.26 -10.74
CA GLU A 155 -1.07 3.08 -9.29
C GLU A 155 -1.15 1.59 -8.95
N TYR A 156 -0.25 1.16 -8.07
CA TYR A 156 -0.20 -0.15 -7.46
C TYR A 156 -0.43 0.02 -5.97
N MET A 157 -1.50 -0.59 -5.47
CA MET A 157 -1.74 -0.68 -4.04
C MET A 157 -1.11 -1.97 -3.51
N ILE A 158 -0.23 -1.81 -2.54
CA ILE A 158 0.67 -2.84 -2.04
C ILE A 158 0.39 -3.11 -0.57
N ILE A 159 0.41 -4.38 -0.20
CA ILE A 159 0.43 -4.85 1.19
C ILE A 159 1.80 -4.51 1.77
N GLY A 160 1.81 -3.59 2.73
CA GLY A 160 3.01 -2.99 3.27
C GLY A 160 3.79 -3.87 4.25
N GLY A 161 4.26 -3.25 5.33
CA GLY A 161 5.27 -3.83 6.23
C GLY A 161 6.68 -3.44 5.80
N GLU A 162 7.63 -4.35 5.95
CA GLU A 162 9.05 -4.05 5.75
C GLU A 162 9.47 -4.23 4.28
N TYR A 163 10.14 -3.21 3.75
CA TYR A 163 10.66 -3.20 2.39
C TYR A 163 12.09 -2.70 2.37
N ARG A 164 12.94 -3.42 1.64
CA ARG A 164 14.22 -2.88 1.16
C ARG A 164 13.92 -1.86 0.07
N VAL A 165 14.34 -0.63 0.28
CA VAL A 165 14.19 0.47 -0.67
C VAL A 165 15.55 1.04 -1.03
N ARG A 166 15.68 1.51 -2.27
CA ARG A 166 16.84 2.24 -2.77
C ARG A 166 16.43 3.66 -3.11
N ARG A 167 17.10 4.65 -2.52
CA ARG A 167 16.84 6.07 -2.80
C ARG A 167 17.41 6.48 -4.16
N LEU A 168 16.57 7.08 -5.00
CA LEU A 168 16.97 7.64 -6.31
C LEU A 168 17.55 9.06 -6.16
N ARG A 169 18.29 9.53 -7.18
CA ARG A 169 18.93 10.86 -7.21
C ARG A 169 18.08 11.86 -7.95
#